data_AF-A0A347UIG5-F1
#
_entry.id   AF-A0A347UIG5-F1
#
_cell.length_a   1.000
_cell.length_b   1.000
_cell.length_c   1.000
_cell.angle_alpha   90.00
_cell.angle_beta   90.00
_cell.angle_gamma   90.00
#
_symmetry.space_group_name_H-M   'P 1'
#
loop_
_entity.id
_entity.type
_entity.pdbx_description
1 polymer ?
#
loop_
_entity_poly.entity_id
_entity_poly.type
_entity_poly.pdbx_seq_one_letter_code
_entity_poly.pdbx_strand_id
1 'polypeptide(L)' 'MTSKTNQTAPADLMASIARKHLFIETLEERKSDSLDFHEVSVWGVKAALEAACAAGLAAAQEAK' A
#
# COMPACT_ATOMS: atom_id res chain seq x y z
N MET A 1 -10.19 -23.81 5.89
CA MET A 1 -8.80 -24.19 5.56
C MET A 1 -8.34 -23.39 4.36
N THR A 2 -7.52 -22.36 4.59
CA THR A 2 -6.38 -21.88 3.76
C THR A 2 -5.78 -20.69 4.54
N SER A 3 -4.88 -20.91 5.49
CA SER A 3 -3.42 -21.00 5.30
C SER A 3 -2.77 -19.62 5.10
N LYS A 4 -2.13 -19.13 6.17
CA LYS A 4 -1.02 -18.17 6.22
C LYS A 4 -1.21 -16.80 5.54
N THR A 5 -1.44 -15.78 6.34
CA THR A 5 -0.75 -14.50 6.14
C THR A 5 0.26 -14.33 7.26
N ASN A 6 1.47 -14.82 7.01
CA ASN A 6 2.64 -14.27 7.68
C ASN A 6 2.73 -12.83 7.17
N GLN A 7 2.10 -11.88 7.87
CA GLN A 7 2.05 -10.49 7.45
C GLN A 7 3.47 -9.94 7.51
N THR A 8 4.12 -9.88 6.35
CA THR A 8 5.39 -9.19 6.20
C THR A 8 5.06 -7.71 6.45
N ALA A 9 5.60 -7.13 7.52
CA ALA A 9 5.38 -5.72 7.92
C ALA A 9 5.36 -4.69 6.77
N PRO A 10 6.13 -4.84 5.67
CA PRO A 10 6.04 -3.96 4.51
C PRO A 10 4.67 -3.98 3.80
N ALA A 11 4.02 -5.15 3.68
CA ALA A 11 2.75 -5.29 2.95
C ALA A 11 1.59 -4.56 3.68
N ASP A 12 1.52 -4.72 5.00
CA ASP A 12 0.53 -4.04 5.84
C ASP A 12 0.71 -2.51 5.78
N LEU A 13 1.97 -2.06 5.77
CA LEU A 13 2.31 -0.65 5.65
C LEU A 13 1.92 -0.08 4.28
N MET A 14 2.23 -0.78 3.17
CA MET A 14 1.80 -0.36 1.83
C MET A 14 0.27 -0.27 1.73
N ALA A 15 -0.45 -1.27 2.26
CA ALA A 15 -1.90 -1.26 2.28
C ALA A 15 -2.46 -0.07 3.09
N SER A 16 -1.80 0.30 4.20
CA SER A 16 -2.20 1.48 4.99
C SER A 16 -2.00 2.80 4.23
N ILE A 17 -0.91 2.92 3.48
CA ILE A 17 -0.60 4.10 2.67
C ILE A 17 -1.61 4.22 1.52
N ALA A 18 -1.93 3.12 0.84
CA ALA A 18 -2.92 3.08 -0.22
C ALA A 18 -4.31 3.51 0.28
N ARG A 19 -4.76 2.98 1.42
CA ARG A 19 -6.04 3.39 2.03
C ARG A 19 -6.07 4.87 2.39
N LYS A 20 -4.98 5.41 2.94
CA LYS A 20 -4.91 6.78 3.42
C LYS A 20 -4.83 7.82 2.31
N HIS A 21 -4.05 7.54 1.26
CA HIS A 21 -3.72 8.54 0.24
C HIS A 21 -4.42 8.32 -1.10
N LEU A 22 -4.76 7.07 -1.42
CA LEU A 22 -5.39 6.69 -2.69
C LEU A 22 -6.85 6.26 -2.51
N PHE A 23 -7.32 6.07 -1.27
CA PHE A 23 -8.65 5.55 -0.93
C PHE A 23 -8.93 4.16 -1.53
N ILE A 24 -7.88 3.39 -1.78
CA ILE A 24 -7.96 2.01 -2.26
C ILE A 24 -7.96 1.08 -1.05
N GLU A 25 -9.00 0.26 -0.92
CA GLU A 25 -9.19 -0.62 0.24
C GLU A 25 -8.14 -1.74 0.31
N THR A 26 -7.85 -2.34 -0.84
CA THR A 26 -6.93 -3.47 -1.00
C THR A 26 -6.03 -3.30 -2.22
N LEU A 27 -4.78 -3.77 -2.11
CA LEU A 27 -3.83 -3.85 -3.22
C LEU A 27 -3.82 -5.23 -3.89
N GLU A 28 -4.74 -6.12 -3.51
CA GLU A 28 -4.91 -7.42 -4.15
C GLU A 28 -5.64 -7.29 -5.49
N GLU A 29 -5.12 -7.96 -6.52
CA GLU A 29 -5.77 -8.03 -7.84
C GLU A 29 -7.03 -8.90 -7.80
N ARG A 30 -8.16 -8.36 -8.27
CA ARG A 30 -9.46 -9.02 -8.27
C ARG A 30 -9.91 -9.47 -9.67
N LYS A 31 -9.11 -9.15 -10.70
CA LYS A 31 -9.36 -9.46 -12.10
C LYS A 31 -10.71 -8.91 -12.59
N SER A 32 -11.03 -7.70 -12.14
CA SER A 32 -12.28 -7.01 -12.47
C SER A 32 -12.00 -5.53 -12.62
N ASP A 33 -12.29 -4.99 -13.81
CA ASP A 33 -11.98 -3.61 -14.12
C ASP A 33 -12.57 -2.63 -13.09
N SER A 34 -13.82 -2.83 -12.69
CA SER A 34 -14.49 -1.98 -11.69
C SER A 34 -13.91 -2.06 -10.28
N LEU A 35 -13.18 -3.15 -9.96
CA LEU A 35 -12.58 -3.37 -8.65
C LEU A 35 -11.09 -3.01 -8.62
N ASP A 36 -10.41 -3.12 -9.75
CA ASP A 36 -8.95 -2.95 -9.85
C ASP A 36 -8.54 -1.57 -10.41
N PHE A 37 -9.44 -0.88 -11.12
CA PHE A 37 -9.17 0.45 -11.65
C PHE A 37 -9.79 1.53 -10.75
N HIS A 38 -8.93 2.40 -10.25
CA HIS A 38 -9.32 3.49 -9.37
C HIS A 38 -8.95 4.83 -10.00
N GLU A 39 -9.91 5.74 -10.06
CA GLU A 39 -9.64 7.14 -10.37
C GLU A 39 -9.01 7.82 -9.15
N VAL A 40 -7.71 8.11 -9.24
CA VAL A 40 -6.95 8.73 -8.17
C VAL A 40 -6.41 10.08 -8.60
N SER A 41 -6.43 11.02 -7.66
CA SER A 41 -5.83 12.34 -7.87
C SER A 41 -4.30 12.27 -7.98
N VAL A 42 -3.71 13.13 -8.81
CA VAL A 42 -2.25 13.25 -8.92
C VAL A 42 -1.60 13.61 -7.57
N TRP A 43 -2.27 14.45 -6.76
CA TRP A 43 -1.77 14.79 -5.42
C TRP A 43 -1.80 13.58 -4.47
N GLY A 44 -2.79 12.69 -4.60
CA GLY A 44 -2.88 11.47 -3.79
C GLY A 44 -1.76 10.50 -4.13
N VAL A 45 -1.49 10.31 -5.43
CA VAL A 45 -0.37 9.51 -5.92
C VAL A 45 0.96 10.04 -5.39
N LYS A 46 1.19 11.36 -5.51
CA LYS A 46 2.41 12.00 -4.99
C LYS A 46 2.57 11.74 -3.49
N ALA A 47 1.53 11.99 -2.68
CA ALA A 47 1.59 11.79 -1.24
C ALA A 47 1.82 10.32 -0.84
N ALA A 48 1.22 9.37 -1.56
CA ALA A 48 1.43 7.94 -1.34
C ALA A 48 2.89 7.53 -1.61
N LEU A 49 3.49 8.02 -2.69
CA LEU A 49 4.89 7.74 -3.05
C LEU A 49 5.87 8.34 -2.03
N GLU A 50 5.64 9.59 -1.61
CA GLU A 50 6.45 10.24 -0.57
C GLU A 50 6.38 9.46 0.75
N ALA A 51 5.17 9.05 1.16
CA ALA A 51 4.97 8.24 2.36
C ALA A 51 5.66 6.86 2.27
N ALA A 52 5.57 6.19 1.12
CA ALA A 52 6.22 4.89 0.90
C ALA A 52 7.74 4.99 0.94
N CYS A 53 8.31 6.06 0.37
CA CYS A 53 9.76 6.29 0.39
C CYS A 53 10.25 6.57 1.83
N ALA A 54 9.56 7.44 2.57
CA ALA A 54 9.88 7.73 3.97
C ALA A 54 9.79 6.47 4.85
N ALA A 55 8.74 5.66 4.67
CA ALA A 55 8.57 4.38 5.33
C ALA A 55 9.73 3.41 5.05
N GLY A 56 10.15 3.31 3.79
CA GLY A 56 11.29 2.45 3.40
C GLY A 56 12.61 2.89 4.04
N LEU A 57 12.84 4.21 4.14
CA LEU A 57 14.01 4.76 4.82
C LEU A 57 13.99 4.48 6.33
N ALA A 58 12.85 4.65 6.99
CA ALA A 58 12.70 4.36 8.42
C ALA A 58 12.96 2.87 8.72
N ALA A 59 12.39 1.97 7.92
CA ALA A 59 12.62 0.53 8.05
C ALA A 59 14.11 0.16 7.89
N ALA A 60 14.83 0.82 6.98
CA ALA A 60 16.26 0.61 6.80
C ALA A 60 17.11 1.14 7.98
N GLN A 61 16.63 2.16 8.69
CA GLN A 61 17.28 2.69 9.89
C GLN A 61 17.04 1.80 11.11
N GLU A 62 15.84 1.23 11.26
CA GLU A 62 15.49 0.32 12.36
C GLU A 62 16.16 -1.06 12.26
N ALA A 63 16.50 -1.49 11.05
CA ALA A 63 17.21 -2.75 10.80
C ALA A 63 18.72 -2.70 11.08
N LYS A 64 19.23 -1.57 11.57
CA LYS A 64 20.65 -1.27 11.76
C LYS A 64 21.03 -1.26 13.24
#